data_AF-A0A3P1BTQ7-F1
#
_entry.id   AF-A0A3P1BTQ7-F1
#
_cell.length_a   1.000
_cell.length_b   1.000
_cell.length_c   1.000
_cell.angle_alpha   90.00
_cell.angle_beta   90.00
_cell.angle_gamma   90.00
#
_symmetry.space_group_name_H-M   'P 1'
#
loop_
_entity.id
_entity.type
_entity.pdbx_description
1 polymer ?
#
loop_
_entity_poly.entity_id
_entity_poly.type
_entity_poly.pdbx_seq_one_letter_code
_entity_poly.pdbx_strand_id
1 'polypeptide(L)' 'MKGLLNIGVFLLVAGSLASCDYQKYNTIRQKDVRAGDSYVYGPGLDSAAVQTTYKYASRPELADRTNKIRQKLFSPGK' A
#
# COMPACT_ATOMS: atom_id res chain seq x y z
N MET A 1 -37.02 25.35 7.89
CA MET A 1 -36.25 24.85 6.72
C MET A 1 -34.74 24.99 6.87
N LYS A 2 -34.19 26.17 7.23
CA LYS A 2 -32.73 26.35 7.43
C LYS A 2 -32.11 25.41 8.48
N GLY A 3 -32.80 25.15 9.60
CA GLY A 3 -32.31 24.22 10.64
C GLY A 3 -32.18 22.77 10.16
N LEU A 4 -33.16 22.27 9.40
CA LEU A 4 -33.12 20.92 8.81
C LEU A 4 -32.01 20.80 7.76
N LEU A 5 -31.80 21.86 6.97
CA LEU A 5 -30.73 21.91 5.99
C LEU A 5 -29.36 21.90 6.66
N ASN A 6 -29.18 22.66 7.74
CA ASN A 6 -27.93 22.67 8.52
C ASN A 6 -27.64 21.32 9.19
N ILE A 7 -28.67 20.65 9.72
CA ILE A 7 -28.54 19.30 10.29
C ILE A 7 -28.14 18.30 9.20
N GLY A 8 -28.78 18.36 8.03
CA GLY A 8 -28.46 17.50 6.90
C GLY A 8 -27.02 17.67 6.41
N VAL A 9 -26.55 18.91 6.28
CA VAL A 9 -25.16 19.21 5.91
C VAL A 9 -24.18 18.70 6.97
N PHE A 10 -24.49 18.90 8.25
CA PHE A 10 -23.65 18.41 9.34
C PHE A 10 -23.52 16.88 9.32
N LEU A 11 -24.63 16.16 9.14
CA LEU A 11 -24.63 14.70 9.04
C LEU A 11 -23.84 14.19 7.83
N LEU A 12 -23.94 14.88 6.69
CA LEU A 12 -23.18 14.54 5.50
C LEU A 12 -21.67 14.69 5.74
N VAL A 13 -21.24 15.82 6.31
CA VAL A 13 -19.82 16.08 6.62
C VAL A 13 -19.28 15.05 7.63
N ALA A 14 -20.02 14.78 8.70
CA ALA A 14 -19.61 13.81 9.71
C ALA A 14 -19.52 12.39 9.13
N GLY A 15 -20.48 11.99 8.28
CA GLY A 15 -20.47 10.68 7.61
C GLY A 15 -19.32 10.53 6.62
N SER A 16 -18.98 11.58 5.86
CA SER A 16 -17.84 11.58 4.95
C SER A 16 -16.50 11.42 5.69
N LEU A 17 -16.32 12.06 6.85
CA LEU A 17 -15.10 11.92 7.66
C LEU A 17 -14.94 10.52 8.27
N ALA A 18 -16.04 9.88 8.66
CA ALA A 18 -16.01 8.50 9.17
C ALA A 18 -15.70 7.44 8.09
N SER A 19 -15.85 7.79 6.80
CA SER A 19 -15.62 6.86 5.69
C SER A 19 -14.14 6.48 5.51
N CYS A 20 -13.20 7.33 5.93
CA CYS A 20 -11.76 7.05 5.85
C CYS A 20 -11.34 5.84 6.70
N ASP A 21 -12.11 5.52 7.74
CA ASP A 21 -11.88 4.40 8.64
C ASP A 21 -12.87 3.24 8.45
N TYR A 22 -13.77 3.33 7.46
CA TYR A 22 -14.80 2.33 7.24
C TYR A 22 -14.24 1.10 6.49
N GLN A 23 -13.99 0.02 7.23
CA GLN A 23 -13.64 -1.28 6.68
C GLN A 23 -14.74 -2.31 6.99
N LYS A 24 -15.74 -2.45 6.10
CA LYS A 24 -16.93 -3.33 6.27
C LYS A 24 -16.60 -4.78 6.68
N TYR A 25 -15.48 -5.32 6.19
CA TYR A 25 -15.06 -6.71 6.43
C TYR A 25 -13.68 -6.83 7.08
N ASN A 26 -12.99 -5.72 7.35
CA ASN A 26 -11.65 -5.72 7.94
C ASN A 26 -11.61 -4.73 9.10
N THR A 27 -12.35 -5.02 10.17
CA THR A 27 -12.42 -4.15 11.36
C THR A 27 -11.20 -4.31 12.28
N ILE A 28 -10.33 -5.27 12.00
CA ILE A 28 -9.10 -5.49 12.76
C ILE A 28 -8.09 -4.46 12.31
N ARG A 29 -7.83 -3.48 13.17
CA ARG A 29 -6.67 -2.60 13.05
C ARG A 29 -5.42 -3.46 13.21
N GLN A 30 -4.78 -3.79 12.10
CA GLN A 30 -3.51 -4.49 12.12
C GLN A 30 -2.48 -3.56 12.77
N LYS A 31 -1.86 -4.03 13.86
CA LYS A 31 -0.75 -3.31 14.48
C LYS A 31 0.35 -3.19 13.44
N ASP A 32 0.63 -1.97 13.01
CA ASP A 32 1.79 -1.71 12.18
C ASP A 32 3.05 -1.82 13.04
N VAL A 33 3.71 -2.96 12.95
CA VAL A 33 4.96 -3.25 13.68
C VAL A 33 6.15 -2.47 13.14
N ARG A 34 6.01 -1.82 11.98
CA ARG A 34 7.06 -1.00 11.36
C ARG A 34 6.67 0.47 11.29
N ALA A 35 5.65 0.90 12.04
CA ALA A 35 5.23 2.30 12.05
C ALA A 35 6.41 3.23 12.34
N GLY A 36 6.65 4.19 11.45
CA GLY A 36 7.78 5.13 11.54
C GLY A 36 9.11 4.59 10.98
N ASP A 37 9.15 3.36 10.45
CA ASP A 37 10.34 2.82 9.79
C ASP A 37 10.59 3.52 8.44
N SER A 38 11.55 4.45 8.46
CA SER A 38 11.99 5.19 7.28
C SER A 38 12.50 4.31 6.14
N TYR A 39 12.95 3.08 6.41
CA TYR A 39 13.36 2.14 5.36
C TYR A 39 12.16 1.60 4.58
N VAL A 40 11.00 1.48 5.23
CA VAL A 40 9.77 0.95 4.63
C VAL A 40 8.93 2.06 4.01
N TYR A 41 8.70 3.14 4.77
CA TYR A 41 7.78 4.22 4.42
C TYR A 41 8.48 5.42 3.77
N GLY A 42 9.80 5.50 3.81
CA GLY A 42 10.53 6.59 3.19
C GLY A 42 10.25 7.94 3.85
N PRO A 43 10.24 9.05 3.08
CA PRO A 43 10.18 10.39 3.63
C PRO A 43 8.80 10.80 4.17
N GLY A 44 7.74 10.02 3.94
CA GLY A 44 6.38 10.34 4.40
C GLY A 44 5.42 9.18 4.23
N LEU A 45 4.32 9.18 4.99
CA LEU A 45 3.35 8.06 5.09
C LEU A 45 2.73 7.66 3.74
N ASP A 46 2.53 8.63 2.84
CA ASP A 46 1.97 8.41 1.49
C ASP A 46 3.05 8.34 0.40
N SER A 47 4.32 8.17 0.77
CA SER A 47 5.41 8.09 -0.20
C SER A 47 5.39 6.75 -0.92
N ALA A 48 5.83 6.74 -2.19
CA ALA A 48 6.13 5.50 -2.87
C ALA A 48 7.17 4.69 -2.08
N ALA A 49 7.05 3.36 -2.09
CA ALA A 49 7.96 2.48 -1.35
C ALA A 49 9.42 2.79 -1.73
N VAL A 50 10.28 3.01 -0.73
CA VAL A 50 11.69 3.40 -0.91
C VAL A 50 12.42 2.49 -1.89
N GLN A 51 12.08 1.20 -1.87
CA GLN A 51 12.66 0.17 -2.74
C GLN A 51 12.50 0.48 -4.24
N THR A 52 11.44 1.20 -4.63
CA THR A 52 11.20 1.59 -6.03
C THR A 52 12.18 2.66 -6.53
N THR A 53 12.84 3.37 -5.62
CA THR A 53 13.81 4.41 -5.94
C THR A 53 15.22 3.87 -6.14
N TYR A 54 15.52 2.68 -5.59
CA TYR A 54 16.85 2.09 -5.70
C TYR A 54 17.18 1.69 -7.14
N LYS A 55 18.34 2.16 -7.61
CA LYS A 55 18.95 1.72 -8.86
C LYS A 55 20.04 0.71 -8.53
N TYR A 56 19.88 -0.51 -9.01
CA TYR A 56 20.87 -1.57 -8.84
C TYR A 56 21.78 -1.63 -10.06
N ALA A 57 23.08 -1.76 -9.83
CA ALA A 57 24.03 -2.01 -10.89
C ALA A 57 23.70 -3.33 -11.60
N SER A 58 23.90 -3.37 -12.93
CA SER A 58 23.76 -4.61 -13.68
C SER A 58 24.77 -5.64 -13.19
N ARG A 59 24.30 -6.87 -12.98
CA ARG A 59 25.10 -8.02 -12.55
C ARG A 59 25.03 -9.13 -13.59
N PRO A 60 25.74 -8.99 -14.74
CA PRO A 60 25.63 -9.92 -15.86
C PRO A 60 26.04 -11.35 -15.50
N GLU A 61 26.91 -11.53 -14.51
CA GLU A 61 27.32 -12.83 -14.00
C GLU A 61 26.17 -13.65 -13.40
N LEU A 62 25.04 -13.01 -13.05
CA LEU A 62 23.85 -13.67 -12.51
C LEU A 62 22.80 -14.01 -13.58
N ALA A 63 23.02 -13.63 -14.84
CA ALA A 63 22.03 -13.78 -15.92
C ALA A 63 21.64 -15.26 -16.12
N ASP A 64 22.64 -16.15 -16.22
CA ASP A 64 22.41 -17.58 -16.42
C ASP A 64 21.63 -18.23 -15.28
N ARG A 65 21.99 -17.90 -14.03
CA ARG A 65 21.28 -18.41 -12.85
C ARG A 65 19.83 -17.91 -12.83
N THR A 66 19.62 -16.64 -13.16
CA THR A 66 18.27 -16.04 -13.24
C THR A 66 17.43 -16.73 -14.32
N ASN A 67 18.02 -17.02 -15.47
CA ASN A 67 17.35 -17.74 -16.56
C ASN A 67 16.94 -19.15 -16.15
N LYS A 68 17.81 -19.90 -15.47
CA LYS A 68 17.50 -21.24 -14.93
C LYS A 68 16.36 -21.19 -13.91
N ILE A 69 16.36 -20.21 -13.02
CA ILE A 69 15.29 -20.02 -12.03
C ILE A 69 13.97 -19.69 -12.74
N ARG A 70 13.98 -18.77 -13.72
CA ARG A 70 12.79 -18.42 -14.49
C ARG A 70 12.21 -19.63 -15.21
N GLN A 71 13.06 -20.44 -15.85
CA GLN A 71 12.62 -21.69 -16.46
C GLN A 71 12.01 -22.63 -15.42
N LYS A 72 12.61 -22.80 -14.24
CA LYS A 72 12.05 -23.67 -13.20
C LYS A 72 10.67 -23.22 -12.70
N LEU A 73 10.46 -21.91 -12.55
CA LEU A 73 9.22 -21.35 -12.02
C LEU A 73 8.09 -21.24 -13.05
N PHE A 74 8.45 -20.99 -14.32
CA PHE A 74 7.49 -20.60 -15.35
C PHE A 74 7.54 -21.45 -16.61
N SER A 75 8.35 -22.52 -16.65
CA SER A 75 8.19 -23.46 -17.75
C SER A 75 6.80 -24.08 -17.63
N PRO A 76 6.00 -24.08 -18.71
CA PRO A 76 4.79 -24.89 -18.73
C PRO A 76 5.20 -26.31 -18.39
N GLY A 77 4.57 -26.87 -17.35
CA GLY A 77 4.78 -28.26 -16.97
C GLY A 77 4.69 -29.11 -18.23
N LYS A 78 5.71 -29.94 -18.46
CA LYS A 78 5.61 -30.96 -19.51
C LYS A 78 4.44 -31.89 -19.22
#